data_AF-A0A511Z556-F1
#
_entry.id   AF-A0A511Z556-F1
#
_cell.length_a   1.000
_cell.length_b   1.000
_cell.length_c   1.000
_cell.angle_alpha   90.00
_cell.angle_beta   90.00
_cell.angle_gamma   90.00
#
_symmetry.space_group_name_H-M   'P 1'
#
loop_
_entity.id
_entity.type
_entity.pdbx_description
1 polymer ?
#
loop_
_entity_poly.entity_id
_entity_poly.type
_entity_poly.pdbx_seq_one_letter_code
_entity_poly.pdbx_strand_id
1 'polypeptide(L)'
;MLKKKSLKIVCSIIFIGSLLVGCTADQTNLKKTKSDGLTFSEYFRAYDRLDERRNSKFYKPLSMNEVQSTSLPDEMKKVIHPIDLKDLPFKVDEENVYFVTSKSKEGKGISQAQVSYLGKNEYGNTERFYIISVTESDRNPLNAYDTSDEVDLVGNKLKKEHLTDNLPIYQQVLTTNSALLYRYYQYNDEENKITIVGTSSNEFYAYYNGYIYHVGYLIDREKNDEEMQEKMLQLTREYILGSSRK
;
A
#
# COMPACT_ATOMS: atom_id res chain seq x y z
N MET A 1 55.48 -1.02 64.38
CA MET A 1 56.77 -1.43 63.77
C MET A 1 56.53 -1.92 62.36
N LEU A 2 57.24 -1.32 61.39
CA LEU A 2 57.22 -1.58 59.94
C LEU A 2 57.86 -2.93 59.56
N LYS A 3 57.34 -3.57 58.49
CA LYS A 3 58.02 -3.85 57.19
C LYS A 3 57.08 -4.69 56.29
N LYS A 4 56.44 -4.15 55.24
CA LYS A 4 56.89 -3.91 53.84
C LYS A 4 57.41 -5.14 53.07
N LYS A 5 56.64 -5.55 52.04
CA LYS A 5 57.00 -5.78 50.60
C LYS A 5 56.11 -6.91 50.02
N SER A 6 55.14 -6.67 49.14
CA SER A 6 55.17 -6.23 47.72
C SER A 6 54.83 -7.40 46.79
N LEU A 7 53.73 -7.36 46.04
CA LEU A 7 53.71 -7.78 44.62
C LEU A 7 52.35 -7.51 43.91
N LYS A 8 52.42 -6.67 42.87
CA LYS A 8 51.65 -6.66 41.59
C LYS A 8 50.11 -6.61 41.66
N ILE A 9 49.51 -5.44 41.36
CA ILE A 9 48.97 -5.07 40.03
C ILE A 9 47.97 -6.11 39.51
N VAL A 10 46.67 -5.85 39.68
CA VAL A 10 45.66 -5.81 38.58
C VAL A 10 44.54 -4.85 39.03
N CYS A 11 44.70 -3.57 38.69
CA CYS A 11 43.59 -2.63 38.59
C CYS A 11 42.97 -2.76 37.20
N SER A 12 41.65 -2.62 37.12
CA SER A 12 40.85 -2.39 35.91
C SER A 12 40.73 -3.64 35.02
N ILE A 13 39.56 -4.22 34.80
CA ILE A 13 38.47 -3.67 33.98
C ILE A 13 37.13 -4.23 34.50
N ILE A 14 36.35 -3.39 35.19
CA ILE A 14 34.89 -3.50 35.26
C ILE A 14 34.41 -2.31 34.45
N PHE A 15 34.17 -2.47 33.15
CA PHE A 15 33.49 -1.45 32.36
C PHE A 15 32.75 -2.12 31.18
N ILE A 16 31.43 -2.11 31.29
CA ILE A 16 30.45 -1.98 30.21
C ILE A 16 30.43 -3.13 29.18
N GLY A 17 29.61 -4.14 29.49
CA GLY A 17 29.01 -5.05 28.51
C GLY A 17 27.51 -4.78 28.38
N SER A 18 27.12 -3.50 28.29
CA SER A 18 25.74 -3.08 28.05
C SER A 18 25.72 -2.19 26.81
N LEU A 19 24.74 -2.42 25.94
CA LEU A 19 24.33 -1.56 24.83
C LEU A 19 25.13 -1.69 23.53
N LEU A 20 24.99 -2.84 22.86
CA LEU A 20 24.82 -2.83 21.40
C LEU A 20 23.53 -3.58 21.04
N VAL A 21 22.41 -3.14 21.65
CA VAL A 21 21.15 -3.17 20.93
C VAL A 21 21.31 -2.08 19.88
N GLY A 22 21.72 -2.47 18.68
CA GLY A 22 21.67 -1.61 17.51
C GLY A 22 20.21 -1.23 17.26
N CYS A 23 19.72 -0.21 17.95
CA CYS A 23 18.70 0.65 17.40
C CYS A 23 19.34 1.27 16.16
N THR A 24 19.15 0.64 15.00
CA THR A 24 19.13 1.36 13.74
C THR A 24 18.09 2.45 13.93
N ALA A 25 18.56 3.64 14.30
CA ALA A 25 17.77 4.84 14.18
C ALA A 25 17.47 4.94 12.69
N ASP A 26 16.25 4.55 12.30
CA ASP A 26 15.66 4.92 11.02
C ASP A 26 15.81 6.45 10.91
N GLN A 27 16.88 6.91 10.25
CA GLN A 27 17.01 8.28 9.78
C GLN A 27 16.07 8.43 8.58
N THR A 28 14.79 8.21 8.82
CA THR A 28 13.76 8.55 7.88
C THR A 28 13.33 9.98 8.20
N ASN A 29 13.42 10.89 7.23
CA ASN A 29 12.81 12.22 7.29
C ASN A 29 11.26 12.15 7.27
N LEU A 30 10.71 10.93 7.28
CA LEU A 30 9.27 10.67 7.30
C LEU A 30 8.71 10.98 8.69
N LYS A 31 7.74 11.89 8.73
CA LYS A 31 7.05 12.26 9.97
C LYS A 31 6.02 11.20 10.31
N LYS A 32 6.20 10.50 11.44
CA LYS A 32 5.24 9.50 11.92
C LYS A 32 3.88 10.13 12.23
N THR A 33 2.83 9.36 12.02
CA THR A 33 1.45 9.73 12.38
C THR A 33 0.70 8.52 12.95
N LYS A 34 -0.47 8.76 13.55
CA LYS A 34 -1.37 7.70 14.02
C LYS A 34 -2.24 7.20 12.87
N SER A 35 -2.76 5.98 12.99
CA SER A 35 -3.82 5.48 12.13
C SER A 35 -4.81 4.61 12.91
N ASP A 36 -6.00 4.46 12.37
CA ASP A 36 -7.09 3.61 12.85
C ASP A 36 -7.09 2.19 12.25
N GLY A 37 -6.26 1.89 11.24
CA GLY A 37 -6.24 0.55 10.66
C GLY A 37 -5.26 0.32 9.51
N LEU A 38 -5.38 -0.86 8.88
CA LEU A 38 -4.67 -1.24 7.67
C LEU A 38 -5.62 -1.34 6.49
N THR A 39 -5.10 -1.14 5.28
CA THR A 39 -5.83 -1.41 4.04
C THR A 39 -5.35 -2.71 3.42
N PHE A 40 -6.27 -3.43 2.79
CA PHE A 40 -6.08 -4.69 2.07
C PHE A 40 -7.39 -5.00 1.32
N SER A 41 -7.36 -5.96 0.39
CA SER A 41 -8.57 -6.44 -0.27
C SER A 41 -9.35 -7.36 0.65
N GLU A 42 -10.62 -7.04 0.93
CA GLU A 42 -11.48 -7.95 1.71
C GLU A 42 -11.72 -9.28 0.98
N TYR A 43 -11.76 -9.26 -0.35
CA TYR A 43 -11.98 -10.45 -1.16
C TYR A 43 -10.76 -11.39 -1.13
N PHE A 44 -9.55 -10.83 -1.26
CA PHE A 44 -8.31 -11.62 -1.27
C PHE A 44 -7.69 -11.85 0.12
N ARG A 45 -8.34 -11.35 1.18
CA ARG A 45 -7.87 -11.42 2.57
C ARG A 45 -7.43 -12.82 3.01
N ALA A 46 -8.20 -13.84 2.64
CA ALA A 46 -7.92 -15.24 3.01
C ALA A 46 -6.65 -15.81 2.34
N TYR A 47 -6.22 -15.21 1.22
CA TYR A 47 -5.12 -15.70 0.40
C TYR A 47 -3.81 -14.93 0.66
N ASP A 48 -3.90 -13.63 0.91
CA ASP A 48 -2.73 -12.77 1.13
C ASP A 48 -2.37 -12.56 2.60
N ARG A 49 -3.32 -12.74 3.53
CA ARG A 49 -3.15 -12.59 4.98
C ARG A 49 -2.60 -11.22 5.37
N LEU A 50 -2.85 -10.18 4.57
CA LEU A 50 -2.39 -8.81 4.82
C LEU A 50 -3.10 -8.17 6.03
N ASP A 51 -4.23 -8.72 6.46
CA ASP A 51 -4.96 -8.37 7.68
C ASP A 51 -4.27 -8.86 8.96
N GLU A 52 -3.41 -9.88 8.87
CA GLU A 52 -2.69 -10.43 10.01
C GLU A 52 -1.43 -9.64 10.40
N ARG A 53 -1.11 -8.56 9.65
CA ARG A 53 0.06 -7.71 9.88
C ARG A 53 -0.03 -6.97 11.23
N ARG A 54 1.12 -6.78 11.87
CA ARG A 54 1.24 -6.21 13.22
C ARG A 54 2.32 -5.14 13.29
N ASN A 55 2.35 -4.39 14.39
CA ASN A 55 3.38 -3.38 14.68
C ASN A 55 3.51 -2.31 13.58
N SER A 56 2.37 -1.91 13.02
CA SER A 56 2.33 -0.96 11.91
C SER A 56 2.79 0.43 12.34
N LYS A 57 3.64 1.05 11.53
CA LYS A 57 4.06 2.44 11.65
C LYS A 57 3.57 3.19 10.42
N PHE A 58 2.90 4.29 10.68
CA PHE A 58 2.31 5.16 9.67
C PHE A 58 3.08 6.47 9.61
N TYR A 59 3.11 7.06 8.42
CA TYR A 59 3.81 8.31 8.15
C TYR A 59 2.84 9.28 7.48
N LYS A 60 3.04 10.58 7.69
CA LYS A 60 2.28 11.62 7.00
C LYS A 60 2.37 11.41 5.48
N PRO A 61 1.27 11.69 4.74
CA PRO A 61 1.30 11.57 3.29
C PRO A 61 2.36 12.48 2.68
N LEU A 62 2.89 12.04 1.55
CA LEU A 62 3.86 12.75 0.74
C LEU A 62 3.17 13.16 -0.56
N SER A 63 3.58 14.28 -1.14
CA SER A 63 3.29 14.55 -2.55
C SER A 63 4.11 13.61 -3.45
N MET A 64 3.66 13.38 -4.69
CA MET A 64 4.38 12.54 -5.65
C MET A 64 5.81 13.05 -5.92
N ASN A 65 6.00 14.38 -5.95
CA ASN A 65 7.32 15.00 -6.11
C ASN A 65 8.27 14.71 -4.94
N GLU A 66 7.74 14.56 -3.73
CA GLU A 66 8.55 14.29 -2.55
C GLU A 66 9.06 12.84 -2.53
N VAL A 67 8.31 11.88 -3.10
CA VAL A 67 8.62 10.43 -3.07
C VAL A 67 10.08 10.15 -3.42
N GLN A 68 10.60 10.73 -4.51
CA GLN A 68 11.97 10.49 -4.96
C GLN A 68 13.02 11.08 -4.01
N SER A 69 12.73 12.25 -3.43
CA SER A 69 13.61 12.97 -2.50
C SER A 69 13.57 12.45 -1.05
N THR A 70 12.60 11.60 -0.71
CA THR A 70 12.44 11.09 0.65
C THR A 70 13.36 9.91 0.96
N SER A 71 13.27 9.46 2.22
CA SER A 71 13.97 8.29 2.77
C SER A 71 13.13 7.01 2.69
N LEU A 72 12.15 6.97 1.77
CA LEU A 72 11.47 5.71 1.43
C LEU A 72 12.49 4.66 0.97
N PRO A 73 12.28 3.37 1.25
CA PRO A 73 13.11 2.30 0.71
C PRO A 73 13.16 2.38 -0.82
N ASP A 74 14.34 2.14 -1.41
CA ASP A 74 14.54 2.24 -2.86
C ASP A 74 13.67 1.24 -3.63
N GLU A 75 13.43 0.08 -3.04
CA GLU A 75 12.50 -0.95 -3.54
C GLU A 75 11.09 -0.39 -3.69
N MET A 76 10.62 0.40 -2.72
CA MET A 76 9.29 1.01 -2.78
C MET A 76 9.23 2.16 -3.78
N LYS A 77 10.29 2.96 -3.90
CA LYS A 77 10.36 4.03 -4.92
C LYS A 77 10.27 3.48 -6.34
N LYS A 78 10.83 2.29 -6.59
CA LYS A 78 10.83 1.63 -7.91
C LYS A 78 9.46 1.11 -8.37
N VAL A 79 8.50 0.97 -7.46
CA VAL A 79 7.15 0.45 -7.77
C VAL A 79 6.06 1.51 -7.64
N ILE A 80 6.43 2.74 -7.27
CA ILE A 80 5.57 3.92 -7.28
C ILE A 80 5.82 4.64 -8.59
N HIS A 81 4.90 4.46 -9.55
CA HIS A 81 5.01 5.08 -10.86
C HIS A 81 4.03 6.27 -10.97
N PRO A 82 4.50 7.49 -11.26
CA PRO A 82 3.59 8.62 -11.46
C PRO A 82 2.72 8.38 -12.70
N ILE A 83 1.46 8.81 -12.63
CA ILE A 83 0.52 8.79 -13.76
C ILE A 83 0.40 10.21 -14.31
N ASP A 84 0.37 10.39 -15.64
CA ASP A 84 -0.02 11.68 -16.21
C ASP A 84 -1.50 11.92 -15.86
N LEU A 85 -1.78 13.00 -15.12
CA LEU A 85 -3.13 13.33 -14.68
C LEU A 85 -4.12 13.50 -15.85
N LYS A 86 -3.64 13.71 -17.09
CA LYS A 86 -4.48 13.74 -18.30
C LYS A 86 -5.01 12.38 -18.72
N ASP A 87 -4.36 11.29 -18.31
CA ASP A 87 -4.80 9.93 -18.63
C ASP A 87 -5.97 9.50 -17.74
N LEU A 88 -6.13 10.15 -16.57
CA LEU A 88 -7.24 9.92 -15.67
C LEU A 88 -8.55 10.52 -16.24
N PRO A 89 -9.67 9.78 -16.21
CA PRO A 89 -10.95 10.23 -16.76
C PRO A 89 -11.70 11.24 -15.88
N PHE A 90 -10.99 11.95 -14.99
CA PHE A 90 -11.56 12.95 -14.09
C PHE A 90 -10.48 13.96 -13.67
N LYS A 91 -10.93 15.14 -13.23
CA LYS A 91 -10.03 16.13 -12.64
C LYS A 91 -9.58 15.65 -11.26
N VAL A 92 -8.27 15.58 -11.06
CA VAL A 92 -7.67 15.27 -9.75
C VAL A 92 -7.55 16.57 -8.95
N ASP A 93 -8.19 16.61 -7.78
CA ASP A 93 -8.11 17.73 -6.84
C ASP A 93 -7.11 17.45 -5.71
N GLU A 94 -6.80 16.17 -5.45
CA GLU A 94 -5.86 15.76 -4.41
C GLU A 94 -5.06 14.52 -4.85
N GLU A 95 -3.74 14.61 -4.71
CA GLU A 95 -2.79 13.54 -4.99
C GLU A 95 -1.92 13.30 -3.75
N ASN A 96 -1.96 12.09 -3.20
CA ASN A 96 -1.18 11.73 -2.01
C ASN A 96 -0.52 10.36 -2.17
N VAL A 97 0.66 10.23 -1.56
CA VAL A 97 1.38 8.98 -1.39
C VAL A 97 1.50 8.66 0.09
N TYR A 98 0.81 7.61 0.53
CA TYR A 98 0.90 7.07 1.88
C TYR A 98 1.96 5.99 1.93
N PHE A 99 2.68 5.94 3.05
CA PHE A 99 3.64 4.88 3.33
C PHE A 99 3.37 4.26 4.69
N VAL A 100 3.44 2.94 4.75
CA VAL A 100 3.23 2.16 5.96
C VAL A 100 4.28 1.06 6.02
N THR A 101 4.90 0.90 7.19
CA THR A 101 5.71 -0.29 7.48
C THR A 101 5.04 -1.11 8.55
N SER A 102 5.18 -2.42 8.48
CA SER A 102 4.54 -3.37 9.41
C SER A 102 5.38 -4.65 9.51
N LYS A 103 4.90 -5.62 10.28
CA LYS A 103 5.46 -6.97 10.32
C LYS A 103 4.39 -7.99 9.97
N SER A 104 4.76 -9.02 9.21
CA SER A 104 3.93 -10.22 9.04
C SER A 104 3.72 -10.91 10.40
N LYS A 105 2.82 -11.89 10.45
CA LYS A 105 2.62 -12.72 11.65
C LYS A 105 3.89 -13.47 12.05
N GLU A 106 4.71 -13.84 11.08
CA GLU A 106 6.01 -14.50 11.24
C GLU A 106 7.14 -13.50 11.59
N GLY A 107 6.83 -12.20 11.67
CA GLY A 107 7.76 -11.15 12.11
C GLY A 107 8.58 -10.50 11.01
N LYS A 108 8.39 -10.89 9.74
CA LYS A 108 9.07 -10.30 8.57
C LYS A 108 8.60 -8.86 8.35
N GLY A 109 9.51 -7.93 8.05
CA GLY A 109 9.14 -6.57 7.67
C GLY A 109 8.33 -6.55 6.36
N ILE A 110 7.28 -5.75 6.33
CA ILE A 110 6.44 -5.51 5.14
C ILE A 110 6.26 -4.00 4.97
N SER A 111 6.60 -3.51 3.80
CA SER A 111 6.32 -2.15 3.35
C SER A 111 5.10 -2.11 2.44
N GLN A 112 4.33 -1.04 2.55
CA GLN A 112 3.21 -0.74 1.67
C GLN A 112 3.24 0.74 1.31
N ALA A 113 3.00 1.02 0.04
CA ALA A 113 2.68 2.35 -0.44
C ALA A 113 1.24 2.40 -0.96
N GLN A 114 0.55 3.52 -0.80
CA GLN A 114 -0.71 3.79 -1.49
C GLN A 114 -0.60 5.13 -2.21
N VAL A 115 -0.84 5.13 -3.51
CA VAL A 115 -0.99 6.34 -4.31
C VAL A 115 -2.48 6.60 -4.50
N SER A 116 -2.93 7.80 -4.17
CA SER A 116 -4.34 8.19 -4.24
C SER A 116 -4.51 9.40 -5.14
N TYR A 117 -5.34 9.26 -6.17
CA TYR A 117 -5.83 10.36 -7.00
C TYR A 117 -7.32 10.56 -6.71
N LEU A 118 -7.69 11.68 -6.09
CA LEU A 118 -9.05 11.96 -5.63
C LEU A 118 -9.62 13.17 -6.38
N GLY A 119 -10.83 13.02 -6.91
CA GLY A 119 -11.65 14.08 -7.51
C GLY A 119 -12.82 14.42 -6.59
N LYS A 120 -12.97 15.71 -6.28
CA LYS A 120 -13.98 16.24 -5.37
C LYS A 120 -15.13 16.87 -6.13
N ASN A 121 -16.33 16.80 -5.56
CA ASN A 121 -17.47 17.56 -6.05
C ASN A 121 -17.44 19.01 -5.52
N GLU A 122 -18.44 19.81 -5.87
CA GLU A 122 -18.55 21.23 -5.47
C GLU A 122 -18.62 21.45 -3.95
N TYR A 123 -18.99 20.42 -3.18
CA TYR A 123 -19.06 20.43 -1.72
C TYR A 123 -17.76 19.92 -1.06
N GLY A 124 -16.73 19.60 -1.85
CA GLY A 124 -15.44 19.10 -1.36
C GLY A 124 -15.43 17.61 -1.00
N ASN A 125 -16.50 16.87 -1.27
CA ASN A 125 -16.55 15.43 -1.01
C ASN A 125 -15.90 14.65 -2.15
N THR A 126 -15.12 13.62 -1.83
CA THR A 126 -14.56 12.69 -2.81
C THR A 126 -15.69 11.92 -3.49
N GLU A 127 -15.88 12.15 -4.78
CA GLU A 127 -16.87 11.45 -5.61
C GLU A 127 -16.19 10.52 -6.61
N ARG A 128 -14.96 10.88 -7.03
CA ARG A 128 -14.18 10.15 -8.02
C ARG A 128 -12.83 9.80 -7.44
N PHE A 129 -12.34 8.59 -7.71
CA PHE A 129 -11.01 8.20 -7.29
C PHE A 129 -10.42 7.11 -8.17
N TYR A 130 -9.09 7.12 -8.20
CA TYR A 130 -8.25 6.02 -8.63
C TYR A 130 -7.14 5.85 -7.61
N ILE A 131 -7.10 4.71 -6.93
CA ILE A 131 -6.22 4.48 -5.78
C ILE A 131 -5.52 3.16 -5.98
N ILE A 132 -4.19 3.16 -5.80
CA ILE A 132 -3.35 1.98 -5.99
C ILE A 132 -2.56 1.73 -4.70
N SER A 133 -2.79 0.59 -4.06
CA SER A 133 -1.95 0.09 -2.98
C SER A 133 -0.97 -0.94 -3.52
N VAL A 134 0.31 -0.78 -3.20
CA VAL A 134 1.40 -1.70 -3.54
C VAL A 134 2.00 -2.22 -2.24
N THR A 135 1.88 -3.51 -1.99
CA THR A 135 2.34 -4.15 -0.73
C THR A 135 3.35 -5.24 -1.02
N GLU A 136 4.48 -5.23 -0.31
CA GLU A 136 5.48 -6.31 -0.39
C GLU A 136 4.88 -7.67 0.02
N SER A 137 5.12 -8.69 -0.80
CA SER A 137 4.74 -10.08 -0.50
C SER A 137 5.70 -11.08 -1.14
N ASP A 138 6.23 -11.99 -0.33
CA ASP A 138 7.04 -13.12 -0.82
C ASP A 138 6.22 -14.28 -1.38
N ARG A 139 4.89 -14.19 -1.30
CA ARG A 139 3.97 -15.20 -1.81
C ARG A 139 3.05 -14.58 -2.84
N ASN A 140 2.87 -15.28 -3.95
CA ASN A 140 1.80 -14.96 -4.89
C ASN A 140 0.48 -15.50 -4.32
N PRO A 141 -0.44 -14.65 -3.82
CA PRO A 141 -1.74 -15.10 -3.30
C PRO A 141 -2.60 -15.72 -4.41
N LEU A 142 -2.36 -15.38 -5.68
CA LEU A 142 -3.14 -15.85 -6.82
C LEU A 142 -2.81 -17.29 -7.23
N ASN A 143 -1.71 -17.88 -6.74
CA ASN A 143 -1.40 -19.28 -7.00
C ASN A 143 -2.35 -20.24 -6.26
N ALA A 144 -2.89 -19.80 -5.13
CA ALA A 144 -3.82 -20.57 -4.30
C ALA A 144 -5.29 -20.20 -4.55
N TYR A 145 -5.53 -19.28 -5.49
CA TYR A 145 -6.84 -18.74 -5.79
C TYR A 145 -7.50 -19.55 -6.91
N ASP A 146 -8.61 -20.23 -6.59
CA ASP A 146 -9.44 -20.94 -7.56
C ASP A 146 -10.47 -19.98 -8.17
N THR A 147 -10.61 -20.00 -9.49
CA THR A 147 -11.42 -19.06 -10.27
C THR A 147 -12.80 -19.62 -10.61
N SER A 148 -13.29 -20.60 -9.84
CA SER A 148 -14.50 -21.34 -10.17
C SER A 148 -15.79 -20.50 -10.14
N ASP A 149 -15.74 -19.30 -9.54
CA ASP A 149 -16.89 -18.41 -9.44
C ASP A 149 -16.63 -17.09 -10.19
N GLU A 150 -17.29 -16.90 -11.35
CA GLU A 150 -17.29 -15.64 -12.12
C GLU A 150 -18.03 -14.49 -11.42
N VAL A 151 -18.63 -14.78 -10.25
CA VAL A 151 -19.42 -13.85 -9.45
C VAL A 151 -18.98 -14.00 -7.99
N ASP A 152 -18.76 -12.88 -7.29
CA ASP A 152 -18.44 -12.89 -5.87
C ASP A 152 -19.64 -13.31 -4.99
N LEU A 153 -19.40 -13.45 -3.68
CA LEU A 153 -20.41 -13.84 -2.69
C LEU A 153 -21.63 -12.89 -2.61
N VAL A 154 -21.56 -11.70 -3.20
CA VAL A 154 -22.60 -10.67 -3.15
C VAL A 154 -23.11 -10.24 -4.54
N GLY A 155 -22.74 -10.95 -5.60
CA GLY A 155 -23.28 -10.76 -6.96
C GLY A 155 -22.45 -9.88 -7.88
N ASN A 156 -21.25 -9.42 -7.48
CA ASN A 156 -20.37 -8.64 -8.35
C ASN A 156 -19.61 -9.54 -9.32
N LYS A 157 -19.41 -9.06 -10.54
CA LYS A 157 -18.73 -9.82 -11.57
C LYS A 157 -17.23 -9.83 -11.31
N LEU A 158 -16.64 -11.02 -11.25
CA LEU A 158 -15.21 -11.21 -11.21
C LEU A 158 -14.72 -11.66 -12.59
N LYS A 159 -13.85 -10.86 -13.20
CA LYS A 159 -13.20 -11.17 -14.47
C LYS A 159 -11.74 -11.50 -14.22
N LYS A 160 -11.26 -12.58 -14.83
CA LYS A 160 -9.83 -12.87 -14.93
C LYS A 160 -9.31 -12.28 -16.22
N GLU A 161 -8.54 -11.21 -16.10
CA GLU A 161 -7.89 -10.52 -17.21
C GLU A 161 -6.39 -10.84 -17.22
N HIS A 162 -5.69 -10.37 -18.25
CA HIS A 162 -4.25 -10.54 -18.40
C HIS A 162 -3.50 -9.26 -17.99
N LEU A 163 -2.58 -9.34 -17.02
CA LEU A 163 -1.59 -8.30 -16.77
C LEU A 163 -0.50 -8.32 -17.87
N THR A 164 -0.04 -9.52 -18.18
CA THR A 164 0.78 -9.88 -19.35
C THR A 164 0.26 -11.21 -19.89
N ASP A 165 0.81 -11.71 -21.02
CA ASP A 165 0.40 -12.99 -21.61
C ASP A 165 0.35 -14.15 -20.59
N ASN A 166 1.23 -14.14 -19.59
CA ASN A 166 1.38 -15.23 -18.62
C ASN A 166 0.99 -14.87 -17.19
N LEU A 167 0.58 -13.62 -16.92
CA LEU A 167 0.27 -13.16 -15.56
C LEU A 167 -1.15 -12.64 -15.48
N PRO A 168 -1.97 -13.10 -14.52
CA PRO A 168 -3.34 -12.63 -14.37
C PRO A 168 -3.41 -11.28 -13.64
N ILE A 169 -4.47 -10.54 -13.95
CA ILE A 169 -5.02 -9.46 -13.11
C ILE A 169 -6.51 -9.72 -12.96
N TYR A 170 -7.01 -9.75 -11.73
CA TYR A 170 -8.42 -9.97 -11.45
C TYR A 170 -9.13 -8.64 -11.36
N GLN A 171 -10.23 -8.49 -12.09
CA GLN A 171 -11.09 -7.32 -12.03
C GLN A 171 -12.41 -7.67 -11.34
N GLN A 172 -12.74 -6.95 -10.29
CA GLN A 172 -14.07 -6.97 -9.67
C GLN A 172 -14.85 -5.77 -10.17
N VAL A 173 -15.92 -6.04 -10.92
CA VAL A 173 -16.80 -5.00 -11.45
C VAL A 173 -17.99 -4.85 -10.52
N LEU A 174 -18.17 -3.63 -10.00
CA LEU A 174 -19.29 -3.28 -9.15
C LEU A 174 -20.60 -3.35 -9.95
N THR A 175 -21.43 -4.35 -9.68
CA THR A 175 -22.74 -4.54 -10.34
C THR A 175 -23.92 -4.27 -9.40
N THR A 176 -23.70 -4.23 -8.09
CA THR A 176 -24.73 -4.00 -7.08
C THR A 176 -24.38 -2.81 -6.19
N ASN A 177 -25.38 -2.26 -5.49
CA ASN A 177 -25.16 -1.27 -4.42
C ASN A 177 -24.66 -1.92 -3.11
N SER A 178 -24.27 -3.20 -3.13
CA SER A 178 -23.93 -4.01 -1.96
C SER A 178 -22.41 -4.11 -1.70
N ALA A 179 -22.06 -3.85 -0.44
CA ALA A 179 -20.99 -4.40 0.44
C ALA A 179 -19.60 -4.83 -0.08
N LEU A 180 -19.12 -4.45 -1.27
CA LEU A 180 -17.66 -4.43 -1.46
C LEU A 180 -17.10 -3.21 -0.74
N LEU A 181 -16.39 -3.47 0.35
CA LEU A 181 -15.72 -2.44 1.14
C LEU A 181 -14.28 -2.32 0.65
N TYR A 182 -14.08 -1.53 -0.40
CA TYR A 182 -12.75 -1.05 -0.74
C TYR A 182 -12.28 -0.11 0.35
N ARG A 183 -11.11 -0.42 0.93
CA ARG A 183 -10.51 0.34 2.01
C ARG A 183 -9.28 1.07 1.53
N TYR A 184 -9.20 2.37 1.81
CA TYR A 184 -8.02 3.17 1.50
C TYR A 184 -7.67 4.14 2.63
N TYR A 185 -6.40 4.56 2.67
CA TYR A 185 -5.93 5.58 3.58
C TYR A 185 -6.34 6.97 3.12
N GLN A 186 -6.88 7.79 4.02
CA GLN A 186 -7.03 9.22 3.85
C GLN A 186 -6.38 9.95 5.03
N TYR A 187 -5.78 11.11 4.80
CA TYR A 187 -5.22 11.90 5.88
C TYR A 187 -6.27 12.89 6.41
N ASN A 188 -6.46 12.91 7.72
CA ASN A 188 -7.25 13.93 8.40
C ASN A 188 -6.28 14.94 9.00
N ASP A 189 -6.24 16.15 8.41
CA ASP A 189 -5.38 17.24 8.84
C ASP A 189 -5.73 17.75 10.25
N GLU A 190 -7.03 17.82 10.59
CA GLU A 190 -7.53 18.32 11.87
C GLU A 190 -7.11 17.42 13.03
N GLU A 191 -7.22 16.10 12.83
CA GLU A 191 -6.85 15.10 13.83
C GLU A 191 -5.38 14.66 13.72
N ASN A 192 -4.67 15.14 12.69
CA ASN A 192 -3.29 14.78 12.38
C ASN A 192 -3.09 13.25 12.43
N LYS A 193 -3.94 12.51 11.72
CA LYS A 193 -3.96 11.04 11.67
C LYS A 193 -4.37 10.53 10.29
N ILE A 194 -4.01 9.29 9.96
CA ILE A 194 -4.56 8.57 8.82
C ILE A 194 -5.84 7.84 9.25
N THR A 195 -6.91 8.02 8.50
CA THR A 195 -8.17 7.28 8.63
C THR A 195 -8.32 6.24 7.53
N ILE A 196 -8.92 5.09 7.84
CA ILE A 196 -9.40 4.13 6.84
C ILE A 196 -10.76 4.59 6.34
N VAL A 197 -10.84 4.89 5.05
CA VAL A 197 -12.10 5.13 4.37
C VAL A 197 -12.55 3.83 3.72
N GLY A 198 -13.79 3.45 4.00
CA GLY A 198 -14.46 2.34 3.35
C GLY A 198 -15.46 2.86 2.31
N THR A 199 -15.39 2.33 1.08
CA THR A 199 -16.30 2.71 -0.01
C THR A 199 -16.56 1.53 -0.95
N SER A 200 -17.59 1.65 -1.79
CA SER A 200 -17.79 0.78 -2.96
C SER A 200 -16.86 1.19 -4.10
N SER A 201 -16.25 0.23 -4.79
CA SER A 201 -15.42 0.51 -5.97
C SER A 201 -15.40 -0.67 -6.92
N ASN A 202 -15.02 -0.43 -8.18
CA ASN A 202 -14.43 -1.50 -8.97
C ASN A 202 -13.00 -1.73 -8.49
N GLU A 203 -12.55 -2.98 -8.46
CA GLU A 203 -11.23 -3.32 -7.94
C GLU A 203 -10.41 -4.08 -8.99
N PHE A 204 -9.10 -3.84 -9.00
CA PHE A 204 -8.15 -4.74 -9.63
C PHE A 204 -7.22 -5.34 -8.58
N TYR A 205 -6.86 -6.60 -8.78
CA TYR A 205 -5.93 -7.31 -7.92
C TYR A 205 -4.93 -8.11 -8.75
N ALA A 206 -3.64 -7.84 -8.55
CA ALA A 206 -2.56 -8.50 -9.26
C ALA A 206 -1.37 -8.79 -8.34
N TYR A 207 -0.55 -9.76 -8.74
CA TYR A 207 0.74 -10.01 -8.14
C TYR A 207 1.83 -9.90 -9.21
N TYR A 208 2.83 -9.04 -8.97
CA TYR A 208 3.92 -8.83 -9.89
C TYR A 208 5.22 -8.49 -9.14
N ASN A 209 6.32 -9.18 -9.50
CA ASN A 209 7.67 -8.93 -9.00
C ASN A 209 7.81 -8.82 -7.46
N GLY A 210 7.09 -9.63 -6.69
CA GLY A 210 7.17 -9.58 -5.22
C GLY A 210 6.21 -8.59 -4.55
N TYR A 211 5.26 -8.03 -5.30
CA TYR A 211 4.30 -7.07 -4.80
C TYR A 211 2.87 -7.48 -5.15
N ILE A 212 1.97 -7.24 -4.20
CA ILE A 212 0.53 -7.26 -4.40
C ILE A 212 0.12 -5.84 -4.79
N TYR A 213 -0.57 -5.73 -5.93
CA TYR A 213 -1.22 -4.51 -6.39
C TYR A 213 -2.71 -4.64 -6.14
N HIS A 214 -3.24 -3.77 -5.30
CA HIS A 214 -4.66 -3.67 -5.02
C HIS A 214 -5.15 -2.27 -5.41
N VAL A 215 -5.92 -2.20 -6.48
CA VAL A 215 -6.38 -0.96 -7.09
C VAL A 215 -7.88 -0.84 -6.88
N GLY A 216 -8.35 0.32 -6.47
CA GLY A 216 -9.78 0.65 -6.40
C GLY A 216 -10.07 1.88 -7.24
N TYR A 217 -11.19 1.87 -7.97
CA TYR A 217 -11.63 3.02 -8.73
C TYR A 217 -13.14 3.20 -8.76
N LEU A 218 -13.54 4.47 -8.78
CA LEU A 218 -14.90 4.90 -9.01
C LEU A 218 -14.82 6.24 -9.74
N ILE A 219 -15.25 6.30 -11.00
CA ILE A 219 -15.17 7.52 -11.81
C ILE A 219 -16.55 8.15 -11.94
N ASP A 220 -17.51 7.33 -12.36
CA ASP A 220 -18.91 7.68 -12.56
C ASP A 220 -19.67 6.35 -12.58
N ARG A 221 -20.68 6.21 -11.72
CA ARG A 221 -21.47 4.97 -11.63
C ARG A 221 -22.26 4.72 -12.91
N GLU A 222 -22.68 5.77 -13.59
CA GLU A 222 -23.44 5.68 -14.84
C GLU A 222 -22.54 5.34 -16.03
N LYS A 223 -21.22 5.57 -15.91
CA LYS A 223 -20.22 5.24 -16.94
C LYS A 223 -19.32 4.07 -16.54
N ASN A 224 -19.82 3.16 -15.70
CA ASN A 224 -19.11 1.91 -15.39
C ASN A 224 -19.28 0.84 -16.49
N ASP A 225 -19.21 1.26 -17.75
CA ASP A 225 -19.35 0.39 -18.92
C ASP A 225 -18.04 -0.33 -19.27
N GLU A 226 -18.09 -1.18 -20.31
CA GLU A 226 -16.94 -1.96 -20.75
C GLU A 226 -15.77 -1.10 -21.26
N GLU A 227 -16.06 0.05 -21.87
CA GLU A 227 -15.03 0.97 -22.36
C GLU A 227 -14.25 1.59 -21.20
N MET A 228 -14.94 2.06 -20.17
CA MET A 228 -14.31 2.58 -18.96
C MET A 228 -13.53 1.48 -18.23
N GLN A 229 -14.09 0.26 -18.14
CA GLN A 229 -13.42 -0.88 -17.54
C GLN A 229 -12.10 -1.21 -18.25
N GLU A 230 -12.08 -1.25 -19.58
CA GLU A 230 -10.86 -1.50 -20.36
C GLU A 230 -9.86 -0.34 -20.23
N LYS A 231 -10.33 0.91 -20.25
CA LYS A 231 -9.46 2.08 -20.05
C LYS A 231 -8.74 2.02 -18.70
N MET A 232 -9.47 1.71 -17.63
CA MET A 232 -8.90 1.62 -16.28
C MET A 232 -8.01 0.39 -16.11
N LEU A 233 -8.32 -0.72 -16.78
CA LEU A 233 -7.46 -1.90 -16.84
C LEU A 233 -6.13 -1.58 -17.54
N GLN A 234 -6.17 -0.89 -18.68
CA GLN A 234 -4.98 -0.45 -19.39
C GLN A 234 -4.12 0.50 -18.56
N LEU A 235 -4.73 1.50 -17.91
CA LEU A 235 -4.02 2.40 -17.00
C LEU A 235 -3.34 1.64 -15.86
N THR A 236 -4.04 0.65 -15.30
CA THR A 236 -3.51 -0.21 -14.23
C THR A 236 -2.34 -1.07 -14.72
N ARG A 237 -2.42 -1.65 -15.92
CA ARG A 237 -1.30 -2.37 -16.54
C ARG A 237 -0.08 -1.49 -16.72
N GLU A 238 -0.27 -0.30 -17.29
CA GLU A 238 0.81 0.67 -17.52
C GLU A 238 1.48 1.09 -16.20
N TYR A 239 0.68 1.32 -15.15
CA TYR A 239 1.19 1.57 -13.80
C TYR A 239 1.98 0.37 -13.26
N ILE A 240 1.43 -0.85 -13.27
CA ILE A 240 2.10 -2.02 -12.69
C ILE A 240 3.41 -2.33 -13.41
N LEU A 241 3.41 -2.23 -14.74
CA LEU A 241 4.55 -2.57 -15.60
C LEU A 241 5.57 -1.43 -15.73
N GLY A 242 5.31 -0.25 -15.14
CA GLY A 242 6.18 0.92 -15.25
C GLY A 242 6.36 1.43 -16.68
N SER A 243 5.39 1.15 -17.54
CA SER A 243 5.43 1.46 -18.97
C SER A 243 4.73 2.78 -19.23
N SER A 244 5.37 3.91 -18.93
CA SER A 244 4.81 5.22 -19.29
C SER A 244 4.86 5.44 -20.80
N ARG A 245 3.76 5.91 -21.39
CA ARG A 245 3.76 6.43 -22.76
C ARG A 245 4.65 7.67 -22.79
N LYS A 246 5.75 7.60 -23.51
CA LYS A 246 6.56 8.77 -23.86
C LYS A 246 5.87 9.60 -24.93
#